data_AF-A0A258HTV0-F1
#
_entry.id   AF-A0A258HTV0-F1
#
_cell.length_a   1.000
_cell.length_b   1.000
_cell.length_c   1.000
_cell.angle_alpha   90.00
_cell.angle_beta   90.00
_cell.angle_gamma   90.00
#
_symmetry.space_group_name_H-M   'P 1'
#
loop_
_entity.id
_entity.type
_entity.pdbx_description
1 polymer ?
#
loop_
_entity_poly.entity_id
_entity_poly.type
_entity_poly.pdbx_seq_one_letter_code
_entity_poly.pdbx_strand_id
1 'polypeptide(L)'
;MRLRSIAASLAIALLVSSPAFADGVAPTTVAPKLPWIAADFQVPVLVKTPGFKVVPLGPALVKVDFDAYMSSIEHLQKTFTRSTDWPHAGITDADAMRDMETEQARFNKRESFAYAVLTPDGSRELGCIYVYPSPVKGYDAMVRIWVTKAEHDAGFDAELAAWATNWLKTDWPFAKVAYPGRAIAWAEWDGLVAAK
;
A
#
# COMPACT_ATOMS: atom_id res chain seq x y z
N MET A 1 58.06 70.40 -2.83
CA MET A 1 57.64 71.44 -1.86
C MET A 1 56.14 71.27 -1.68
N ARG A 2 55.70 70.54 -0.65
CA ARG A 2 55.18 71.05 0.64
C ARG A 2 53.87 71.84 0.42
N LEU A 3 52.72 71.49 1.00
CA LEU A 3 52.50 71.32 2.44
C LEU A 3 51.18 70.56 2.72
N ARG A 4 51.17 69.85 3.85
CA ARG A 4 50.01 69.27 4.54
C ARG A 4 49.10 70.37 5.10
N SER A 5 47.81 70.09 5.31
CA SER A 5 47.08 70.53 6.50
C SER A 5 45.83 69.68 6.78
N ILE A 6 45.61 69.51 8.08
CA ILE A 6 44.70 68.64 8.81
C ILE A 6 43.37 69.36 9.04
N ALA A 7 42.25 68.63 9.05
CA ALA A 7 41.08 69.01 9.85
C ALA A 7 40.41 67.74 10.39
N ALA A 8 40.46 67.62 11.72
CA ALA A 8 39.72 66.64 12.49
C ALA A 8 38.24 67.05 12.56
N SER A 9 37.31 66.09 12.54
CA SER A 9 36.00 66.28 13.16
C SER A 9 35.38 64.94 13.59
N LEU A 10 35.18 64.92 14.90
CA LEU A 10 34.46 64.01 15.79
C LEU A 10 33.04 63.68 15.26
N ALA A 11 32.66 62.39 15.24
CA ALA A 11 31.24 62.01 15.24
C ALA A 11 31.02 60.59 15.76
N ILE A 12 30.68 60.53 17.05
CA ILE A 12 29.62 59.72 17.68
C ILE A 12 29.58 58.22 17.33
N ALA A 13 30.00 57.41 18.30
CA ALA A 13 29.72 55.98 18.37
C ALA A 13 28.21 55.77 18.57
N LEU A 14 27.53 55.22 17.56
CA LEU A 14 26.22 54.60 17.71
C LEU A 14 26.45 53.12 18.03
N LEU A 15 26.17 52.73 19.28
CA LEU A 15 26.00 51.35 19.70
C LEU A 15 24.83 50.75 18.90
N VAL A 16 25.13 50.03 17.84
CA VAL A 16 24.16 49.13 17.21
C VAL A 16 24.11 47.89 18.10
N SER A 17 23.02 47.74 18.84
CA SER A 17 22.67 46.53 19.55
C SER A 17 22.56 45.37 18.55
N SER A 18 23.40 44.35 18.71
CA SER A 18 23.25 43.08 18.02
C SER A 18 21.91 42.44 18.41
N PRO A 19 21.03 42.03 17.47
CA PRO A 19 19.98 41.12 17.83
C PRO A 19 20.59 39.74 18.09
N ALA A 20 20.10 39.15 19.16
CA ALA A 20 20.44 37.85 19.69
C ALA A 20 20.26 36.73 18.64
N PHE A 21 21.08 35.70 18.82
CA PHE A 21 20.93 34.32 18.35
C PHE A 21 19.53 34.00 17.78
N ALA A 22 19.45 33.90 16.45
CA ALA A 22 18.47 33.02 15.84
C ALA A 22 19.16 31.65 15.71
N ASP A 23 18.86 30.74 16.63
CA ASP A 23 19.17 29.32 16.47
C ASP A 23 18.41 28.81 15.24
N GLY A 24 19.05 28.94 14.09
CA GLY A 24 18.60 28.31 12.85
C GLY A 24 18.78 26.81 13.00
N VAL A 25 17.73 26.12 13.45
CA VAL A 25 17.60 24.68 13.24
C VAL A 25 17.58 24.47 11.73
N ALA A 26 18.72 24.05 11.18
CA ALA A 26 18.80 23.66 9.78
C ALA A 26 17.69 22.61 9.54
N PRO A 27 16.87 22.76 8.50
CA PRO A 27 15.86 21.76 8.20
C PRO A 27 16.57 20.43 7.97
N THR A 28 16.28 19.45 8.82
CA THR A 28 16.75 18.08 8.65
C THR A 28 16.15 17.58 7.35
N THR A 29 16.91 17.62 6.26
CA THR A 29 16.53 16.96 5.01
C THR A 29 16.50 15.48 5.28
N VAL A 30 15.30 14.95 5.54
CA VAL A 30 15.04 13.51 5.54
C VAL A 30 15.33 13.03 4.13
N ALA A 31 16.37 12.21 3.97
CA ALA A 31 16.68 11.60 2.68
C ALA A 31 15.42 10.89 2.16
N PRO A 32 15.04 11.09 0.88
CA PRO A 32 13.82 10.49 0.35
C PRO A 32 13.93 8.97 0.45
N LYS A 33 12.93 8.35 1.09
CA LYS A 33 12.81 6.89 1.13
C LYS A 33 12.68 6.39 -0.31
N LEU A 34 13.61 5.56 -0.75
CA LEU A 34 13.53 4.93 -2.07
C LEU A 34 12.20 4.16 -2.20
N PRO A 35 11.50 4.26 -3.35
CA PRO A 35 10.24 3.57 -3.53
C PRO A 35 10.47 2.05 -3.53
N TRP A 36 9.55 1.29 -2.95
CA TRP A 36 9.64 -0.18 -2.88
C TRP A 36 9.42 -0.86 -4.25
N ILE A 37 8.93 -0.10 -5.22
CA ILE A 37 8.78 -0.50 -6.62
C ILE A 37 9.23 0.66 -7.50
N ALA A 38 9.93 0.37 -8.60
CA ALA A 38 10.45 1.39 -9.50
C ALA A 38 9.31 2.28 -10.04
N ALA A 39 9.56 3.58 -10.22
CA ALA A 39 8.53 4.53 -10.63
C ALA A 39 8.05 4.31 -12.07
N ASP A 40 8.91 3.78 -12.92
CA ASP A 40 8.67 3.44 -14.33
C ASP A 40 8.05 2.04 -14.53
N PHE A 41 8.00 1.21 -13.48
CA PHE A 41 7.30 -0.07 -13.55
C PHE A 41 5.80 0.16 -13.80
N GLN A 42 5.32 -0.46 -14.88
CA GLN A 42 3.92 -0.39 -15.30
C GLN A 42 3.10 -1.37 -14.48
N VAL A 43 2.42 -0.85 -13.46
CA VAL A 43 1.55 -1.65 -12.61
C VAL A 43 0.35 -2.12 -13.43
N PRO A 44 0.04 -3.43 -13.48
CA PRO A 44 -1.09 -3.92 -14.26
C PRO A 44 -2.40 -3.28 -13.80
N VAL A 45 -3.20 -2.76 -14.74
CA VAL A 45 -4.55 -2.22 -14.46
C VAL A 45 -5.66 -3.10 -15.00
N LEU A 46 -5.31 -4.13 -15.77
CA LEU A 46 -6.20 -5.16 -16.27
C LEU A 46 -5.37 -6.38 -16.66
N VAL A 47 -5.71 -7.53 -16.08
CA VAL A 47 -5.21 -8.84 -16.52
C VAL A 47 -6.42 -9.70 -16.87
N LYS A 48 -6.44 -10.29 -18.07
CA LYS A 48 -7.53 -11.18 -18.50
C LYS A 48 -7.04 -12.62 -18.53
N THR A 49 -7.84 -13.52 -17.99
CA THR A 49 -7.68 -14.97 -18.13
C THR A 49 -8.94 -15.55 -18.79
N PRO A 50 -8.95 -16.83 -19.17
CA PRO A 50 -10.17 -17.46 -19.65
C PRO A 50 -11.29 -17.51 -18.59
N GLY A 51 -10.93 -17.62 -17.30
CA GLY A 51 -11.90 -17.82 -16.21
C GLY A 51 -12.26 -16.55 -15.42
N PHE A 52 -11.42 -15.52 -15.45
CA PHE A 52 -11.61 -14.30 -14.66
C PHE A 52 -10.82 -13.11 -15.23
N LYS A 53 -11.02 -11.93 -14.67
CA LYS A 53 -10.16 -10.77 -14.89
C LYS A 53 -9.74 -10.15 -13.57
N VAL A 54 -8.56 -9.55 -13.56
CA VAL A 54 -7.99 -8.87 -12.39
C VAL A 54 -7.91 -7.39 -12.70
N VAL A 55 -8.53 -6.56 -11.87
CA VAL A 55 -8.58 -5.10 -12.02
C VAL A 55 -8.37 -4.42 -10.67
N PRO A 56 -7.78 -3.21 -10.61
CA PRO A 56 -7.62 -2.47 -9.36
C PRO A 56 -8.97 -2.25 -8.65
N LEU A 57 -8.98 -2.39 -7.33
CA LEU A 57 -10.11 -1.97 -6.51
C LEU A 57 -10.27 -0.45 -6.56
N GLY A 58 -11.51 0.01 -6.47
CA GLY A 58 -11.86 1.43 -6.45
C GLY A 58 -13.37 1.67 -6.47
N PRO A 59 -13.82 2.93 -6.37
CA PRO A 59 -15.23 3.28 -6.18
C PRO A 59 -16.21 2.64 -7.18
N ALA A 60 -15.76 2.41 -8.43
CA ALA A 60 -16.59 1.79 -9.47
C ALA A 60 -16.97 0.33 -9.15
N LEU A 61 -16.23 -0.35 -8.28
CA LEU A 61 -16.47 -1.75 -7.90
C LEU A 61 -17.13 -1.91 -6.53
N VAL A 62 -17.42 -0.81 -5.81
CA VAL A 62 -17.90 -0.85 -4.41
C VAL A 62 -19.06 -1.82 -4.21
N LYS A 63 -20.03 -1.83 -5.11
CA LYS A 63 -21.19 -2.70 -4.99
C LYS A 63 -20.82 -4.17 -5.20
N VAL A 64 -19.96 -4.45 -6.18
CA VAL A 64 -19.58 -5.82 -6.55
C VAL A 64 -18.72 -6.44 -5.45
N ASP A 65 -17.78 -5.67 -4.90
CA ASP A 65 -16.94 -6.07 -3.76
C ASP A 65 -17.76 -6.24 -2.49
N PHE A 66 -18.65 -5.29 -2.18
CA PHE A 66 -19.57 -5.38 -1.05
C PHE A 66 -20.42 -6.64 -1.10
N ASP A 67 -21.07 -6.91 -2.24
CA ASP A 67 -21.88 -8.11 -2.42
C ASP A 67 -21.04 -9.39 -2.22
N ALA A 68 -19.78 -9.39 -2.67
CA ALA A 68 -18.87 -10.53 -2.55
C ALA A 68 -18.46 -10.82 -1.10
N TYR A 69 -17.89 -9.86 -0.36
CA TYR A 69 -17.45 -10.14 1.01
C TYR A 69 -18.61 -10.31 1.99
N MET A 70 -19.75 -9.63 1.77
CA MET A 70 -20.94 -9.78 2.62
C MET A 70 -21.59 -11.15 2.49
N SER A 71 -21.50 -11.78 1.30
CA SER A 71 -21.92 -13.18 1.11
C SER A 71 -21.06 -14.20 1.84
N SER A 72 -19.89 -13.78 2.35
CA SER A 72 -18.81 -14.66 2.79
C SER A 72 -18.30 -14.36 4.20
N ILE A 73 -19.09 -13.67 5.03
CA ILE A 73 -18.62 -13.13 6.32
C ILE A 73 -17.93 -14.18 7.19
N GLU A 74 -18.64 -15.24 7.56
CA GLU A 74 -18.11 -16.29 8.44
C GLU A 74 -16.89 -16.98 7.81
N HIS A 75 -16.91 -17.18 6.49
CA HIS A 75 -15.79 -17.78 5.78
C HIS A 75 -14.54 -16.91 5.88
N LEU A 76 -14.65 -15.63 5.49
CA LEU A 76 -13.52 -14.69 5.48
C LEU A 76 -12.97 -14.44 6.89
N GLN A 77 -13.83 -14.40 7.91
CA GLN A 77 -13.41 -14.31 9.31
C GLN A 77 -12.58 -15.52 9.77
N LYS A 78 -12.84 -16.70 9.21
CA LYS A 78 -12.13 -17.94 9.55
C LYS A 78 -10.86 -18.16 8.73
N THR A 79 -10.88 -17.79 7.46
CA THR A 79 -9.84 -18.20 6.50
C THR A 79 -8.90 -17.07 6.09
N PHE A 80 -9.38 -15.82 6.08
CA PHE A 80 -8.63 -14.70 5.55
C PHE A 80 -8.18 -13.72 6.63
N THR A 81 -9.10 -13.30 7.50
CA THR A 81 -8.80 -12.33 8.55
C THR A 81 -8.28 -13.01 9.81
N ARG A 82 -7.93 -12.17 10.78
CA ARG A 82 -7.48 -12.58 12.11
C ARG A 82 -8.35 -11.99 13.22
N SER A 83 -9.52 -11.45 12.85
CA SER A 83 -10.50 -10.86 13.75
C SER A 83 -11.90 -10.92 13.13
N THR A 84 -12.91 -10.64 13.94
CA THR A 84 -14.31 -10.54 13.48
C THR A 84 -14.72 -9.11 13.11
N ASP A 85 -13.78 -8.17 13.16
CA ASP A 85 -14.02 -6.76 12.82
C ASP A 85 -14.24 -6.55 11.32
N TRP A 86 -13.79 -7.49 10.48
CA TRP A 86 -14.11 -7.48 9.06
C TRP A 86 -14.19 -8.91 8.49
N PRO A 87 -15.08 -9.14 7.50
CA PRO A 87 -16.26 -8.32 7.25
C PRO A 87 -17.30 -8.56 8.37
N HIS A 88 -18.31 -7.70 8.50
CA HIS A 88 -19.42 -7.92 9.44
C HIS A 88 -20.72 -7.28 8.92
N ALA A 89 -21.87 -7.74 9.40
CA ALA A 89 -23.18 -7.31 8.92
C ALA A 89 -23.46 -5.80 9.07
N GLY A 90 -22.75 -5.11 9.97
CA GLY A 90 -22.92 -3.67 10.22
C GLY A 90 -22.11 -2.73 9.31
N ILE A 91 -21.42 -3.22 8.27
CA ILE A 91 -20.69 -2.33 7.35
C ILE A 91 -21.72 -1.53 6.54
N THR A 92 -21.58 -0.20 6.54
CA THR A 92 -22.47 0.68 5.79
C THR A 92 -21.96 0.92 4.38
N ASP A 93 -22.85 1.29 3.45
CA ASP A 93 -22.47 1.70 2.08
C ASP A 93 -21.43 2.81 2.08
N ALA A 94 -21.50 3.73 3.04
CA ALA A 94 -20.54 4.82 3.19
C ALA A 94 -19.15 4.33 3.64
N ASP A 95 -19.10 3.33 4.52
CA ASP A 95 -17.84 2.73 4.94
C ASP A 95 -17.22 1.89 3.82
N ALA A 96 -18.04 1.14 3.09
CA ALA A 96 -17.62 0.39 1.91
C ALA A 96 -17.05 1.31 0.82
N MET A 97 -17.72 2.44 0.53
CA MET A 97 -17.21 3.44 -0.41
C MET A 97 -15.88 4.03 0.06
N ARG A 98 -15.77 4.38 1.35
CA ARG A 98 -14.54 4.93 1.91
C ARG A 98 -13.37 3.95 1.80
N ASP A 99 -13.62 2.65 1.99
CA ASP A 99 -12.59 1.63 1.80
C ASP A 99 -12.10 1.61 0.34
N MET A 100 -13.03 1.62 -0.62
CA MET A 100 -12.70 1.67 -2.06
C MET A 100 -11.95 2.94 -2.48
N GLU A 101 -12.34 4.10 -1.97
CA GLU A 101 -11.60 5.36 -2.18
C GLU A 101 -10.19 5.27 -1.59
N THR A 102 -10.05 4.64 -0.43
CA THR A 102 -8.76 4.44 0.23
C THR A 102 -7.87 3.50 -0.57
N GLU A 103 -8.39 2.37 -1.06
CA GLU A 103 -7.63 1.44 -1.90
C GLU A 103 -7.19 2.09 -3.22
N GLN A 104 -8.09 2.85 -3.87
CA GLN A 104 -7.72 3.60 -5.07
C GLN A 104 -6.63 4.65 -4.79
N ALA A 105 -6.71 5.36 -3.66
CA ALA A 105 -5.69 6.32 -3.27
C ALA A 105 -4.33 5.63 -2.99
N ARG A 106 -4.31 4.49 -2.30
CA ARG A 106 -3.10 3.69 -2.06
C ARG A 106 -2.49 3.19 -3.36
N PHE A 107 -3.33 2.72 -4.29
CA PHE A 107 -2.91 2.25 -5.61
C PHE A 107 -2.23 3.38 -6.41
N ASN A 108 -2.88 4.56 -6.49
CA ASN A 108 -2.36 5.72 -7.20
C ASN A 108 -1.04 6.23 -6.61
N LYS A 109 -0.89 6.16 -5.28
CA LYS A 109 0.34 6.52 -4.57
C LYS A 109 1.40 5.41 -4.60
N ARG A 110 1.08 4.23 -5.15
CA ARG A 110 1.95 3.04 -5.17
C ARG A 110 2.35 2.62 -3.76
N GLU A 111 1.48 2.78 -2.78
CA GLU A 111 1.70 2.36 -1.38
C GLU A 111 1.39 0.88 -1.20
N SER A 112 0.34 0.40 -1.87
CA SER A 112 -0.04 -1.00 -2.02
C SER A 112 -0.93 -1.14 -3.24
N PHE A 113 -1.09 -2.37 -3.72
CA PHE A 113 -1.93 -2.67 -4.88
C PHE A 113 -2.99 -3.69 -4.49
N ALA A 114 -4.24 -3.26 -4.45
CA ALA A 114 -5.40 -4.09 -4.18
C ALA A 114 -6.15 -4.34 -5.49
N TYR A 115 -6.46 -5.61 -5.77
CA TYR A 115 -7.10 -6.05 -7.00
C TYR A 115 -8.34 -6.87 -6.71
N ALA A 116 -9.42 -6.54 -7.41
CA ALA A 116 -10.59 -7.38 -7.53
C ALA A 116 -10.35 -8.48 -8.57
N VAL A 117 -10.77 -9.70 -8.25
CA VAL A 117 -10.79 -10.84 -9.16
C VAL A 117 -12.23 -11.05 -9.58
N LEU A 118 -12.58 -10.60 -10.78
CA LEU A 118 -13.95 -10.58 -11.28
C LEU A 118 -14.20 -11.73 -12.24
N THR A 119 -15.46 -12.13 -12.39
CA THR A 119 -15.91 -12.90 -13.56
C THR A 119 -15.49 -12.20 -14.86
N PRO A 120 -15.35 -12.92 -15.99
CA PRO A 120 -14.87 -12.31 -17.25
C PRO A 120 -15.72 -11.11 -17.70
N ASP A 121 -17.04 -11.21 -17.53
CA ASP A 121 -17.99 -10.12 -17.80
C ASP A 121 -17.93 -8.99 -16.75
N GLY A 122 -17.39 -9.24 -15.55
CA GLY A 122 -17.28 -8.29 -14.45
C GLY A 122 -18.55 -8.16 -13.61
N SER A 123 -19.52 -9.07 -13.78
CA SER A 123 -20.79 -9.00 -13.06
C SER A 123 -20.68 -9.41 -11.60
N ARG A 124 -19.68 -10.23 -11.23
CA ARG A 124 -19.42 -10.64 -9.85
C ARG A 124 -17.94 -10.60 -9.52
N GLU A 125 -17.66 -10.45 -8.24
CA GLU A 125 -16.34 -10.65 -7.67
C GLU A 125 -16.21 -12.04 -7.06
N LEU A 126 -15.12 -12.70 -7.43
CA LEU A 126 -14.74 -14.05 -7.04
C LEU A 126 -13.82 -14.01 -5.82
N GLY A 127 -13.05 -12.95 -5.65
CA GLY A 127 -12.03 -12.79 -4.64
C GLY A 127 -11.19 -11.54 -4.82
N CYS A 128 -10.17 -11.35 -3.97
CA CYS A 128 -9.20 -10.26 -4.08
C CYS A 128 -7.76 -10.75 -3.98
N ILE A 129 -6.85 -9.97 -4.55
CA ILE A 129 -5.40 -10.09 -4.38
C ILE A 129 -4.86 -8.75 -3.88
N TYR A 130 -4.17 -8.77 -2.74
CA TYR A 130 -3.50 -7.60 -2.19
C TYR A 130 -2.00 -7.79 -2.22
N VAL A 131 -1.29 -6.81 -2.76
CA VAL A 131 0.18 -6.77 -2.84
C VAL A 131 0.68 -5.58 -2.03
N TYR A 132 1.43 -5.87 -0.97
CA TYR A 132 2.00 -4.87 -0.07
C TYR A 132 3.52 -4.91 -0.14
N PRO A 133 4.23 -3.79 0.12
CA PRO A 133 5.64 -3.87 0.48
C PRO A 133 5.80 -4.80 1.66
N SER A 134 6.72 -5.76 1.57
CA SER A 134 6.97 -6.65 2.70
C SER A 134 7.55 -5.83 3.86
N PRO A 135 7.04 -6.02 5.08
CA PRO A 135 7.63 -5.35 6.21
C PRO A 135 8.78 -6.20 6.79
N VAL A 136 8.96 -7.47 6.35
CA VAL A 136 10.04 -8.38 6.78
C VAL A 136 11.22 -8.33 5.82
N LYS A 137 12.44 -8.14 6.34
CA LYS A 137 13.68 -8.11 5.56
C LYS A 137 13.87 -9.41 4.76
N GLY A 138 14.35 -9.28 3.53
CA GLY A 138 14.61 -10.40 2.63
C GLY A 138 13.39 -10.87 1.82
N TYR A 139 12.23 -10.24 2.00
CA TYR A 139 11.08 -10.32 1.08
C TYR A 139 10.85 -8.95 0.45
N ASP A 140 10.51 -8.92 -0.83
CA ASP A 140 10.22 -7.68 -1.55
C ASP A 140 8.74 -7.27 -1.36
N ALA A 141 7.85 -8.26 -1.40
CA ALA A 141 6.41 -8.07 -1.25
C ALA A 141 5.79 -9.10 -0.28
N MET A 142 4.68 -8.71 0.32
CA MET A 142 3.77 -9.57 1.07
C MET A 142 2.42 -9.60 0.35
N VAL A 143 1.89 -10.78 0.10
CA VAL A 143 0.64 -10.96 -0.64
C VAL A 143 -0.40 -11.67 0.20
N ARG A 144 -1.63 -11.15 0.15
CA ARG A 144 -2.81 -11.75 0.77
C ARG A 144 -3.88 -11.96 -0.29
N ILE A 145 -4.58 -13.09 -0.20
CA ILE A 145 -5.61 -13.49 -1.17
C ILE A 145 -6.81 -14.01 -0.40
N TRP A 146 -8.01 -13.63 -0.82
CA TRP A 146 -9.25 -14.31 -0.43
C TRP A 146 -10.11 -14.58 -1.65
N VAL A 147 -11.01 -15.55 -1.51
CA VAL A 147 -12.10 -15.81 -2.45
C VAL A 147 -13.41 -15.86 -1.68
N THR A 148 -14.54 -15.67 -2.35
CA THR A 148 -15.85 -15.86 -1.71
C THR A 148 -16.01 -17.30 -1.26
N LYS A 149 -16.90 -17.56 -0.30
CA LYS A 149 -17.20 -18.90 0.18
C LYS A 149 -17.58 -19.85 -0.97
N ALA A 150 -18.40 -19.38 -1.91
CA ALA A 150 -18.84 -20.19 -3.04
C ALA A 150 -17.65 -20.62 -3.92
N GLU A 151 -16.73 -19.70 -4.20
CA GLU A 151 -15.55 -19.99 -5.01
C GLU A 151 -14.52 -20.86 -4.27
N HIS A 152 -14.38 -20.66 -2.95
CA HIS A 152 -13.58 -21.54 -2.10
C HIS A 152 -14.10 -22.99 -2.16
N ASP A 153 -15.41 -23.17 -1.96
CA ASP A 153 -16.04 -24.50 -1.98
C ASP A 153 -15.95 -25.17 -3.37
N ALA A 154 -15.85 -24.37 -4.44
CA ALA A 154 -15.60 -24.82 -5.80
C ALA A 154 -14.12 -25.15 -6.11
N GLY A 155 -13.20 -24.90 -5.17
CA GLY A 155 -11.76 -25.15 -5.32
C GLY A 155 -10.97 -24.02 -5.98
N PHE A 156 -11.60 -22.87 -6.26
CA PHE A 156 -10.96 -21.75 -6.94
C PHE A 156 -9.88 -21.06 -6.10
N ASP A 157 -9.93 -21.16 -4.77
CA ASP A 157 -8.93 -20.56 -3.88
C ASP A 157 -7.49 -21.03 -4.21
N ALA A 158 -7.32 -22.34 -4.39
CA ALA A 158 -6.03 -22.93 -4.72
C ALA A 158 -5.58 -22.57 -6.15
N GLU A 159 -6.52 -22.52 -7.09
CA GLU A 159 -6.27 -22.09 -8.47
C GLU A 159 -5.79 -20.64 -8.52
N LEU A 160 -6.52 -19.74 -7.85
CA LEU A 160 -6.18 -18.32 -7.79
C LEU A 160 -4.83 -18.10 -7.10
N ALA A 161 -4.54 -18.82 -6.01
CA ALA A 161 -3.27 -18.71 -5.31
C ALA A 161 -2.08 -19.15 -6.20
N ALA A 162 -2.22 -20.25 -6.92
CA ALA A 162 -1.21 -20.72 -7.86
C ALA A 162 -1.02 -19.73 -9.02
N TRP A 163 -2.13 -19.23 -9.59
CA TRP A 163 -2.11 -18.24 -10.66
C TRP A 163 -1.43 -16.94 -10.21
N ALA A 164 -1.84 -16.38 -9.07
CA ALA A 164 -1.29 -15.13 -8.53
C ALA A 164 0.21 -15.27 -8.23
N THR A 165 0.64 -16.43 -7.72
CA THR A 165 2.05 -16.73 -7.50
C THR A 165 2.87 -16.68 -8.78
N ASN A 166 2.35 -17.29 -9.85
CA ASN A 166 3.01 -17.24 -11.16
C ASN A 166 3.01 -15.83 -11.75
N TRP A 167 1.87 -15.13 -11.69
CA TRP A 167 1.72 -13.76 -12.18
C TRP A 167 2.72 -12.81 -11.49
N LEU A 168 2.82 -12.84 -10.16
CA LEU A 168 3.77 -12.03 -9.41
C LEU A 168 5.23 -12.42 -9.65
N LYS A 169 5.51 -13.66 -10.01
CA LYS A 169 6.87 -14.10 -10.36
C LYS A 169 7.31 -13.64 -11.75
N THR A 170 6.35 -13.50 -12.68
CA THR A 170 6.63 -13.30 -14.11
C THR A 170 6.48 -11.84 -14.54
N ASP A 171 5.45 -11.17 -14.01
CA ASP A 171 5.05 -9.84 -14.49
C ASP A 171 5.42 -8.72 -13.52
N TRP A 172 5.88 -9.06 -12.31
CA TRP A 172 6.30 -8.10 -11.28
C TRP A 172 7.80 -8.18 -11.00
N PRO A 173 8.42 -7.10 -10.51
CA PRO A 173 9.87 -7.02 -10.34
C PRO A 173 10.35 -7.69 -9.03
N PHE A 174 9.55 -8.58 -8.43
CA PHE A 174 9.85 -9.17 -7.14
C PHE A 174 10.71 -10.42 -7.30
N ALA A 175 11.82 -10.49 -6.56
CA ALA A 175 12.62 -11.69 -6.45
C ALA A 175 12.03 -12.66 -5.41
N LYS A 176 11.48 -12.13 -4.31
CA LYS A 176 10.88 -12.95 -3.23
C LYS A 176 9.59 -12.35 -2.69
N VAL A 177 8.52 -13.14 -2.74
CA VAL A 177 7.19 -12.77 -2.25
C VAL A 177 6.80 -13.66 -1.07
N ALA A 178 6.30 -13.05 0.01
CA ALA A 178 5.74 -13.76 1.15
C ALA A 178 4.23 -13.96 0.98
N TYR A 179 3.72 -15.13 1.39
CA TYR A 179 2.28 -15.43 1.45
C TYR A 179 1.87 -15.90 2.85
N PRO A 180 1.78 -14.98 3.83
CA PRO A 180 1.40 -15.31 5.21
C PRO A 180 -0.01 -15.90 5.29
N GLY A 181 -0.20 -16.88 6.17
CA GLY A 181 -1.44 -17.65 6.28
C GLY A 181 -1.64 -18.69 5.17
N ARG A 182 -0.74 -18.74 4.19
CA ARG A 182 -0.71 -19.74 3.11
C ARG A 182 0.62 -20.46 3.13
N ALA A 183 1.61 -19.99 2.35
CA ALA A 183 2.93 -20.62 2.29
C ALA A 183 3.78 -20.44 3.56
N ILE A 184 3.45 -19.45 4.40
CA ILE A 184 4.10 -19.20 5.69
C ILE A 184 3.02 -19.19 6.76
N ALA A 185 3.15 -20.03 7.79
CA ALA A 185 2.17 -20.06 8.88
C ALA A 185 2.15 -18.71 9.63
N TRP A 186 0.98 -18.29 10.13
CA TRP A 186 0.85 -16.98 10.80
C TRP A 186 1.80 -16.80 11.97
N ALA A 187 1.96 -17.82 12.82
CA ALA A 187 2.87 -17.75 13.96
C ALA A 187 4.33 -17.54 13.54
N GLU A 188 4.76 -18.17 12.44
CA GLU A 188 6.09 -17.97 11.88
C GLU A 188 6.23 -16.55 11.31
N TRP A 189 5.25 -16.09 10.53
CA TRP A 189 5.25 -14.73 9.97
C TRP A 189 5.28 -13.66 11.06
N ASP A 190 4.51 -13.83 12.13
CA ASP A 190 4.49 -12.90 13.26
C ASP A 190 5.85 -12.84 13.98
N GLY A 191 6.51 -14.00 14.13
CA GLY A 191 7.88 -14.07 14.66
C GLY A 191 8.88 -13.30 13.79
N LEU A 192 8.81 -13.49 12.48
CA LEU A 192 9.61 -12.72 11.51
C LEU A 192 9.27 -11.23 11.58
N VAL A 193 8.01 -10.89 11.84
CA VAL A 193 7.57 -9.51 11.91
C VAL A 193 8.11 -8.80 13.16
N ALA A 194 8.13 -9.49 14.30
CA ALA A 194 8.61 -8.96 15.57
C ALA A 194 10.15 -8.78 15.61
N ALA A 195 10.89 -9.54 14.79
CA ALA A 195 12.35 -9.56 14.78
C ALA A 195 13.05 -8.51 13.88
N LYS A 196 12.31 -7.51 13.36
CA LYS A 196 12.78 -6.57 12.33
C LYS A 196 13.85 -5.58 12.76
#